data_AF-A0A8T1XB29-F1
#
_entry.id   AF-A0A8T1XB29-F1
#
_cell.length_a   1.000
_cell.length_b   1.000
_cell.length_c   1.000
_cell.angle_alpha   90.00
_cell.angle_beta   90.00
_cell.angle_gamma   90.00
#
_symmetry.space_group_name_H-M   'P 1'
#
loop_
_entity.id
_entity.type
_entity.pdbx_description
1 polymer ?
#
loop_
_entity_poly.entity_id
_entity_poly.type
_entity_poly.pdbx_seq_one_letter_code
_entity_poly.pdbx_strand_id
1 'polypeptide(L)'
;MLFFLFQNSLSDPKERHDLVRQNVKQVVCSICQTEQEVAQVCSNCGVNMGAYFCDICKFFDDDTSKEQFHCDDCGICRVGGRDKFFHCQNCGACYAMGLRDKHSCIENSTKNSCPVCYEYLFDSVKAAHVMKCGHTMHIDCFEQMINENQYRCPICSKSMLDMSHSWQLLDLEISATEMPVEYNFKVSILCNDCNKGSKAMFHILGHKCGDCGSYNTRRISTPQDPVSETE
;
A
#
# COMPACT_ATOMS: atom_id res chain seq x y z
N MET A 1 30.60 -0.63 -6.65
CA MET A 1 31.68 -0.53 -5.62
C MET A 1 31.14 0.21 -4.40
N LEU A 2 31.43 -0.23 -3.16
CA LEU A 2 30.88 0.39 -1.94
C LEU A 2 31.52 1.77 -1.69
N PHE A 3 30.71 2.81 -1.77
CA PHE A 3 31.05 4.17 -1.36
C PHE A 3 30.97 4.28 0.17
N PHE A 4 31.94 4.95 0.78
CA PHE A 4 31.79 5.48 2.13
C PHE A 4 30.94 6.76 2.08
N LEU A 5 29.65 6.60 1.79
CA LEU A 5 28.65 7.45 2.44
C LEU A 5 28.39 6.76 3.77
N PHE A 6 28.75 7.37 4.89
CA PHE A 6 28.52 6.82 6.24
C PHE A 6 27.03 6.49 6.41
N GLN A 7 26.64 5.25 6.08
CA GLN A 7 25.50 4.53 6.64
C GLN A 7 25.29 3.19 5.94
N ASN A 8 25.83 2.17 6.58
CA ASN A 8 25.19 0.90 6.91
C ASN A 8 26.20 -0.16 7.39
N SER A 9 27.48 0.22 7.59
CA SER A 9 28.51 -0.65 8.18
C SER A 9 28.85 -0.30 9.64
N LEU A 10 28.04 0.50 10.34
CA LEU A 10 28.23 0.72 11.78
C LEU A 10 27.62 -0.48 12.52
N SER A 11 28.46 -1.20 13.25
CA SER A 11 28.12 -2.42 13.97
C SER A 11 27.26 -2.17 15.20
N ASP A 12 27.26 -0.95 15.74
CA ASP A 12 26.42 -0.55 16.88
C ASP A 12 25.04 -0.03 16.39
N PRO A 13 23.93 -0.69 16.76
CA PRO A 13 22.58 -0.21 16.48
C PRO A 13 22.30 1.22 16.96
N LYS A 14 23.01 1.71 17.99
CA LYS A 14 22.83 3.07 18.54
C LYS A 14 23.45 4.18 17.70
N GLU A 15 24.42 3.85 16.85
CA GLU A 15 25.05 4.82 15.95
C GLU A 15 24.43 4.85 14.55
N ARG A 16 23.40 4.02 14.32
CA ARG A 16 22.55 4.11 13.13
C ARG A 16 21.74 5.40 13.21
N HIS A 17 22.17 6.37 12.42
CA HIS A 17 21.37 7.54 12.08
C HIS A 17 20.87 7.37 10.64
N ASP A 18 19.98 8.25 10.20
CA ASP A 18 19.58 8.39 8.80
C ASP A 18 20.34 9.55 8.16
N LEU A 19 20.96 9.31 7.01
CA LEU A 19 21.80 10.26 6.29
C LEU A 19 20.89 10.95 5.31
N VAL A 20 20.67 12.23 5.54
CA VAL A 20 20.00 13.08 4.58
C VAL A 20 20.93 13.29 3.40
N ARG A 21 20.84 12.41 2.40
CA ARG A 21 21.75 12.37 1.24
C ARG A 21 21.83 13.71 0.51
N GLN A 22 20.73 14.46 0.48
CA GLN A 22 20.65 15.79 -0.13
C GLN A 22 21.62 16.80 0.51
N ASN A 23 22.04 16.59 1.76
CA ASN A 23 22.97 17.47 2.47
C ASN A 23 24.45 17.08 2.23
N VAL A 24 24.72 15.97 1.55
CA VAL A 24 26.08 15.53 1.25
C VAL A 24 26.70 16.45 0.20
N LYS A 25 27.79 17.11 0.57
CA LYS A 25 28.56 18.00 -0.31
C LYS A 25 29.82 17.35 -0.87
N GLN A 26 30.42 16.44 -0.10
CA GLN A 26 31.70 15.82 -0.42
C GLN A 26 31.60 14.30 -0.41
N VAL A 27 32.41 13.67 -1.24
CA VAL A 27 32.54 12.22 -1.37
C VAL A 27 34.02 11.86 -1.46
N VAL A 28 34.34 10.62 -1.07
CA VAL A 28 35.69 10.07 -1.19
C VAL A 28 35.71 8.98 -2.26
N CYS A 29 36.65 9.08 -3.20
CA CYS A 29 36.86 8.05 -4.21
C CYS A 29 37.45 6.79 -3.60
N SER A 30 36.75 5.66 -3.69
CA SER A 30 37.20 4.38 -3.12
C SER A 30 38.46 3.78 -3.78
N ILE A 31 38.84 4.26 -4.97
CA ILE A 31 40.01 3.78 -5.71
C ILE A 31 41.29 4.54 -5.31
N CYS A 32 41.25 5.86 -5.33
CA CYS A 32 42.42 6.71 -5.11
C CYS A 32 42.37 7.52 -3.81
N GLN A 33 41.29 7.38 -3.04
CA GLN A 33 41.06 8.05 -1.75
C GLN A 33 41.04 9.59 -1.82
N THR A 34 40.86 10.16 -3.01
CA THR A 34 40.66 11.60 -3.16
C THR A 34 39.30 12.01 -2.61
N GLU A 35 39.32 12.95 -1.68
CA GLU A 35 38.16 13.71 -1.24
C GLU A 35 37.86 14.83 -2.23
N GLN A 36 36.59 14.96 -2.62
CA GLN A 36 36.16 15.90 -3.65
C GLN A 36 34.69 16.29 -3.46
N GLU A 37 34.27 17.37 -4.11
CA GLU A 37 32.85 17.68 -4.27
C GLU A 37 32.11 16.55 -5.00
N VAL A 38 30.82 16.40 -4.71
CA VAL A 38 30.01 15.34 -5.32
C VAL A 38 30.02 15.48 -6.85
N ALA A 39 30.50 14.46 -7.53
CA ALA A 39 30.51 14.35 -8.97
C ALA A 39 30.48 12.87 -9.38
N GLN A 40 30.00 12.58 -10.59
CA GLN A 40 29.98 11.21 -11.13
C GLN A 40 31.38 10.65 -11.39
N VAL A 41 32.35 11.50 -11.69
CA VAL A 41 33.71 11.09 -12.07
C VAL A 41 34.69 11.62 -11.04
N CYS A 42 35.66 10.79 -10.66
CA CYS A 42 36.71 11.22 -9.74
C CYS A 42 37.60 12.28 -10.40
N SER A 43 37.83 13.41 -9.72
CA SER A 43 38.63 14.52 -10.23
C SER A 43 40.13 14.20 -10.35
N ASN A 44 40.62 13.23 -9.59
CA ASN A 44 42.02 12.84 -9.57
C ASN A 44 42.32 11.65 -10.51
N CYS A 45 41.64 10.51 -10.33
CA CYS A 45 41.93 9.30 -11.12
C CYS A 45 41.00 9.08 -12.33
N GLY A 46 39.97 9.90 -12.52
CA GLY A 46 39.06 9.81 -13.67
C GLY A 46 38.11 8.60 -13.65
N VAL A 47 38.09 7.80 -12.57
CA VAL A 47 37.17 6.66 -12.49
C VAL A 47 35.71 7.13 -12.46
N ASN A 48 34.85 6.44 -13.19
CA ASN A 48 33.41 6.63 -13.08
C ASN A 48 32.92 5.98 -11.76
N MET A 49 32.37 6.80 -10.88
CA MET A 49 31.89 6.41 -9.55
C MET A 49 30.47 5.84 -9.58
N GLY A 50 29.78 5.86 -10.72
CA GLY A 50 28.49 5.20 -10.85
C GLY A 50 27.98 5.31 -12.27
N ALA A 51 27.65 4.18 -12.89
CA ALA A 51 27.07 4.18 -14.23
C ALA A 51 25.78 5.04 -14.28
N TYR A 52 24.95 4.95 -13.24
CA TYR A 52 23.90 5.90 -12.93
C TYR A 52 24.35 6.84 -11.79
N PHE A 53 24.19 8.14 -12.01
CA PHE A 53 24.41 9.18 -11.02
C PHE A 53 23.24 10.14 -10.98
N CYS A 54 22.73 10.43 -9.78
CA CYS A 54 21.74 11.46 -9.55
C CYS A 54 22.32 12.52 -8.62
N ASP A 55 22.54 13.72 -9.15
CA ASP A 55 23.09 14.84 -8.38
C ASP A 55 22.12 15.35 -7.31
N ILE A 56 20.82 15.31 -7.56
CA ILE A 56 19.79 15.78 -6.61
C ILE A 56 19.75 14.86 -5.38
N CYS A 57 19.75 13.55 -5.60
CA CYS A 57 19.71 12.55 -4.51
C CYS A 57 21.08 12.15 -3.99
N LYS A 58 22.17 12.68 -4.58
CA LYS A 58 23.57 12.28 -4.33
C LYS A 58 23.73 10.74 -4.35
N PHE A 59 23.13 10.11 -5.37
CA PHE A 59 22.99 8.66 -5.47
C PHE A 59 23.83 8.11 -6.64
N PHE A 60 24.52 7.01 -6.37
CA PHE A 60 25.42 6.33 -7.30
C PHE A 60 25.00 4.85 -7.38
N ASP A 61 24.83 4.31 -8.57
CA ASP A 61 24.55 2.89 -8.80
C ASP A 61 25.24 2.44 -10.09
N ASP A 62 25.91 1.29 -10.05
CA ASP A 62 26.57 0.69 -11.22
C ASP A 62 25.59 -0.19 -12.02
N ASP A 63 24.51 -0.66 -11.39
CA ASP A 63 23.56 -1.57 -12.02
C ASP A 63 22.49 -0.82 -12.80
N THR A 64 22.79 -0.49 -14.05
CA THR A 64 21.86 0.20 -14.96
C THR A 64 20.67 -0.65 -15.41
N SER A 65 20.66 -1.97 -15.13
CA SER A 65 19.55 -2.84 -15.49
C SER A 65 18.26 -2.54 -14.71
N LYS A 66 18.37 -1.83 -13.58
CA LYS A 66 17.22 -1.37 -12.79
C LYS A 66 16.50 -0.18 -13.42
N GLU A 67 17.05 0.41 -14.48
CA GLU A 67 16.47 1.57 -15.19
C GLU A 67 16.10 2.72 -14.23
N GLN A 68 17.05 3.15 -13.40
CA GLN A 68 16.85 4.19 -12.40
C GLN A 68 16.50 5.53 -13.06
N PHE A 69 15.61 6.30 -12.42
CA PHE A 69 15.32 7.67 -12.84
C PHE A 69 14.93 8.54 -11.65
N HIS A 70 15.23 9.84 -11.71
CA HIS A 70 14.80 10.80 -10.70
C HIS A 70 13.42 11.34 -11.03
N CYS A 71 12.49 11.36 -10.06
CA CYS A 71 11.23 12.09 -10.22
C CYS A 71 11.33 13.42 -9.47
N ASP A 72 11.34 14.53 -10.21
CA ASP A 72 11.47 15.88 -9.65
C ASP A 72 10.33 16.21 -8.70
N ASP A 73 9.09 15.81 -9.03
CA ASP A 73 7.91 16.01 -8.18
C ASP A 73 7.97 15.22 -6.86
N CYS A 74 8.59 14.03 -6.86
CA CYS A 74 8.77 13.24 -5.64
C CYS A 74 10.02 13.63 -4.85
N GLY A 75 11.02 14.21 -5.52
CA GLY A 75 12.34 14.47 -4.94
C GLY A 75 13.19 13.22 -4.65
N ILE A 76 12.84 12.06 -5.23
CA ILE A 76 13.53 10.77 -5.02
C ILE A 76 13.74 10.01 -6.33
N CYS A 77 14.80 9.18 -6.36
CA CYS A 77 15.03 8.23 -7.44
C CYS A 77 14.10 7.02 -7.33
N ARG A 78 13.57 6.59 -8.47
CA ARG A 78 12.77 5.38 -8.66
C ARG A 78 13.49 4.42 -9.61
N VAL A 79 12.98 3.19 -9.70
CA VAL A 79 13.50 2.12 -10.57
C VAL A 79 12.40 1.65 -11.53
N GLY A 80 12.79 1.07 -12.66
CA GLY A 80 11.89 0.47 -13.65
C GLY A 80 11.62 1.32 -14.91
N GLY A 81 12.39 2.39 -15.14
CA GLY A 81 12.36 3.19 -16.37
C GLY A 81 11.37 4.35 -16.34
N ARG A 82 11.85 5.56 -16.68
CA ARG A 82 11.04 6.79 -16.65
C ARG A 82 9.77 6.70 -17.50
N ASP A 83 9.86 6.04 -18.64
CA ASP A 83 8.79 5.86 -19.63
C ASP A 83 7.66 4.96 -19.13
N LYS A 84 7.92 4.08 -18.17
CA LYS A 84 6.93 3.15 -17.60
C LYS A 84 6.15 3.74 -16.43
N PHE A 85 6.51 4.95 -15.98
CA PHE A 85 5.90 5.60 -14.82
C PHE A 85 5.37 7.00 -15.13
N PHE A 86 4.38 7.43 -14.37
CA PHE A 86 3.93 8.82 -14.35
C PHE A 86 3.75 9.29 -12.91
N HIS A 87 3.98 10.60 -12.69
CA HIS A 87 3.64 11.22 -11.43
C HIS A 87 2.18 11.69 -11.44
N CYS A 88 1.40 11.27 -10.45
CA CYS A 88 0.06 11.78 -10.21
C CYS A 88 0.13 12.94 -9.22
N GLN A 89 -0.10 14.16 -9.70
CA GLN A 89 0.00 15.38 -8.89
C GLN A 89 -0.98 15.40 -7.72
N ASN A 90 -2.18 14.85 -7.90
CA ASN A 90 -3.19 14.81 -6.83
C ASN A 90 -2.84 13.77 -5.75
N CYS A 91 -2.33 12.60 -6.13
CA CYS A 91 -1.86 11.62 -5.14
C CYS A 91 -0.51 12.01 -4.51
N GLY A 92 0.30 12.81 -5.22
CA GLY A 92 1.69 13.09 -4.88
C GLY A 92 2.58 11.84 -4.98
N ALA A 93 2.36 10.98 -5.98
CA ALA A 93 3.02 9.67 -6.08
C ALA A 93 3.30 9.25 -7.53
N CYS A 94 4.36 8.46 -7.74
CA CYS A 94 4.63 7.81 -9.03
C CYS A 94 3.93 6.46 -9.14
N TYR A 95 3.22 6.24 -10.25
CA TYR A 95 2.56 4.98 -10.58
C TYR A 95 3.00 4.46 -11.95
N ALA A 96 2.86 3.15 -12.17
CA ALA A 96 3.03 2.56 -13.48
C ALA A 96 2.01 3.13 -14.48
N MET A 97 2.40 3.32 -15.74
CA MET A 97 1.58 3.92 -16.80
C MET A 97 0.22 3.23 -16.99
N GLY A 98 0.11 1.93 -16.69
CA GLY A 98 -1.15 1.19 -16.73
C GLY A 98 -2.23 1.69 -15.76
N LEU A 99 -1.86 2.43 -14.72
CA LEU A 99 -2.76 3.03 -13.72
C LEU A 99 -3.19 4.46 -14.07
N ARG A 100 -2.69 5.03 -15.16
CA ARG A 100 -3.09 6.36 -15.63
C ARG A 100 -4.60 6.38 -15.85
N ASP A 101 -5.27 7.34 -15.21
CA ASP A 101 -6.73 7.55 -15.25
C ASP A 101 -7.61 6.39 -14.75
N LYS A 102 -7.01 5.33 -14.17
CA LYS A 102 -7.73 4.15 -13.67
C LYS A 102 -7.65 3.97 -12.16
N HIS A 103 -6.68 4.60 -11.50
CA HIS A 103 -6.53 4.49 -10.06
C HIS A 103 -7.55 5.36 -9.32
N SER A 104 -7.98 4.90 -8.13
CA SER A 104 -8.76 5.73 -7.22
C SER A 104 -7.85 6.81 -6.63
N CYS A 105 -7.94 8.00 -7.22
CA CYS A 105 -7.07 9.12 -6.91
C CYS A 105 -7.48 9.76 -5.58
N ILE A 106 -6.82 9.36 -4.49
CA ILE A 106 -7.00 9.94 -3.16
C ILE A 106 -5.76 10.75 -2.83
N GLU A 107 -5.98 11.97 -2.32
CA GLU A 107 -4.89 12.87 -1.95
C GLU A 107 -3.95 12.21 -0.94
N ASN A 108 -2.64 12.31 -1.20
CA ASN A 108 -1.59 11.80 -0.32
C ASN A 108 -1.72 10.31 0.08
N SER A 109 -2.35 9.48 -0.75
CA SER A 109 -2.66 8.09 -0.39
C SER A 109 -1.40 7.30 0.04
N THR A 110 -0.27 7.54 -0.64
CA THR A 110 1.02 6.87 -0.37
C THR A 110 1.88 7.53 0.71
N LYS A 111 1.49 8.68 1.27
CA LYS A 111 2.23 9.32 2.38
C LYS A 111 1.79 8.73 3.73
N ASN A 112 1.73 7.41 3.79
CA ASN A 112 1.34 6.64 4.97
C ASN A 112 2.21 5.39 5.06
N SER A 113 2.21 4.76 6.22
CA SER A 113 2.83 3.45 6.40
C SER A 113 1.93 2.33 5.89
N CYS A 114 2.55 1.26 5.39
CA CYS A 114 1.86 0.02 5.06
C CYS A 114 1.12 -0.50 6.30
N PRO A 115 -0.19 -0.78 6.25
CA PRO A 115 -0.95 -1.24 7.42
C PRO A 115 -0.57 -2.67 7.89
N VAL A 116 0.23 -3.38 7.11
CA VAL A 116 0.66 -4.76 7.41
C VAL A 116 2.08 -4.77 7.99
N CYS A 117 3.05 -4.18 7.30
CA CYS A 117 4.47 -4.21 7.72
C CYS A 117 4.96 -2.91 8.38
N TYR A 118 4.14 -1.86 8.43
CA TYR A 118 4.44 -0.55 9.03
C TYR A 118 5.59 0.24 8.40
N GLU A 119 6.23 -0.28 7.36
CA GLU A 119 7.17 0.47 6.53
C GLU A 119 6.48 1.63 5.80
N TYR A 120 7.17 2.76 5.70
CA TYR A 120 6.66 3.94 5.02
C TYR A 120 6.57 3.69 3.51
N LEU A 121 5.43 3.99 2.88
CA LEU A 121 5.19 3.61 1.48
C LEU A 121 5.86 4.54 0.48
N PHE A 122 6.04 5.82 0.83
CA PHE A 122 6.46 6.83 -0.14
C PHE A 122 7.92 6.63 -0.61
N ASP A 123 8.84 6.37 0.31
CA ASP A 123 10.27 6.17 0.04
C ASP A 123 10.68 4.69 -0.09
N SER A 124 9.73 3.77 0.12
CA SER A 124 9.94 2.34 -0.12
C SER A 124 10.26 2.07 -1.59
N VAL A 125 11.19 1.12 -1.80
CA VAL A 125 11.51 0.54 -3.11
C VAL A 125 10.52 -0.56 -3.51
N LYS A 126 9.73 -1.07 -2.55
CA LYS A 126 8.71 -2.08 -2.81
C LYS A 126 7.54 -1.44 -3.52
N ALA A 127 6.97 -2.15 -4.49
CA ALA A 127 5.81 -1.66 -5.22
C ALA A 127 4.59 -1.54 -4.29
N ALA A 128 3.83 -0.47 -4.45
CA ALA A 128 2.59 -0.22 -3.71
C ALA A 128 1.35 -0.56 -4.56
N HIS A 129 0.36 -1.18 -3.94
CA HIS A 129 -0.95 -1.45 -4.48
C HIS A 129 -1.95 -0.39 -3.98
N VAL A 130 -2.70 0.23 -4.89
CA VAL A 130 -3.83 1.10 -4.56
C VAL A 130 -5.12 0.28 -4.63
N MET A 131 -5.75 0.04 -3.49
CA MET A 131 -7.00 -0.71 -3.41
C MET A 131 -8.18 0.09 -3.99
N LYS A 132 -9.31 -0.58 -4.27
CA LYS A 132 -10.55 0.07 -4.74
C LYS A 132 -11.13 1.09 -3.75
N CYS A 133 -10.85 0.92 -2.45
CA CYS A 133 -11.20 1.89 -1.42
C CYS A 133 -10.24 3.10 -1.37
N GLY A 134 -9.21 3.10 -2.21
CA GLY A 134 -8.17 4.12 -2.37
C GLY A 134 -7.08 4.14 -1.30
N HIS A 135 -7.18 3.30 -0.27
CA HIS A 135 -6.05 3.05 0.62
C HIS A 135 -4.94 2.28 -0.10
N THR A 136 -3.71 2.39 0.42
CA THR A 136 -2.52 1.80 -0.20
C THR A 136 -1.76 0.90 0.76
N MET A 137 -1.14 -0.15 0.23
CA MET A 137 -0.19 -1.01 0.95
C MET A 137 0.84 -1.60 -0.03
N HIS A 138 1.88 -2.29 0.42
CA HIS A 138 2.79 -2.99 -0.49
C HIS A 138 2.08 -4.12 -1.25
N ILE A 139 2.49 -4.38 -2.49
CA ILE A 139 1.96 -5.50 -3.31
C ILE A 139 2.16 -6.82 -2.57
N ASP A 140 3.35 -7.08 -2.05
CA ASP A 140 3.66 -8.32 -1.32
C ASP A 140 2.74 -8.51 -0.11
N CYS A 141 2.49 -7.43 0.65
CA CYS A 141 1.57 -7.46 1.79
C CYS A 141 0.12 -7.70 1.36
N PHE A 142 -0.29 -7.11 0.23
CA PHE A 142 -1.61 -7.32 -0.35
C PHE A 142 -1.80 -8.78 -0.77
N GLU A 143 -0.86 -9.36 -1.50
CA GLU A 143 -0.89 -10.76 -1.94
C GLU A 143 -0.90 -11.72 -0.76
N GLN A 144 -0.11 -11.44 0.28
CA GLN A 144 -0.14 -12.22 1.52
C GLN A 144 -1.53 -12.22 2.15
N MET A 145 -2.18 -11.05 2.26
CA MET A 145 -3.54 -10.96 2.79
C MET A 145 -4.53 -11.80 1.97
N ILE A 146 -4.44 -11.76 0.63
CA ILE A 146 -5.31 -12.56 -0.23
C ILE A 146 -5.09 -14.07 -0.03
N ASN A 147 -3.83 -14.51 0.08
CA ASN A 147 -3.49 -15.91 0.33
C ASN A 147 -4.01 -16.40 1.69
N GLU A 148 -4.12 -15.52 2.68
CA GLU A 148 -4.71 -15.81 3.99
C GLU A 148 -6.25 -15.63 4.02
N ASN A 149 -6.89 -15.47 2.87
CA ASN A 149 -8.33 -15.20 2.69
C ASN A 149 -8.81 -13.90 3.38
N GLN A 150 -7.91 -12.95 3.64
CA GLN A 150 -8.23 -11.64 4.18
C GLN A 150 -8.55 -10.66 3.05
N TYR A 151 -9.80 -10.66 2.58
CA TYR A 151 -10.26 -9.82 1.47
C TYR A 151 -10.67 -8.40 1.88
N ARG A 152 -10.65 -8.07 3.18
CA ARG A 152 -11.08 -6.76 3.72
C ARG A 152 -9.89 -5.84 3.93
N CYS A 153 -10.03 -4.59 3.51
CA CYS A 153 -9.04 -3.55 3.75
C CYS A 153 -8.83 -3.39 5.28
N PRO A 154 -7.58 -3.44 5.78
CA PRO A 154 -7.31 -3.35 7.22
C PRO A 154 -7.62 -1.96 7.79
N ILE A 155 -7.73 -0.93 6.93
CA ILE A 155 -7.95 0.46 7.34
C ILE A 155 -9.44 0.80 7.42
N CYS A 156 -10.26 0.31 6.48
CA CYS A 156 -11.67 0.71 6.37
C CYS A 156 -12.66 -0.46 6.23
N SER A 157 -12.18 -1.70 6.28
CA SER A 157 -12.98 -2.94 6.16
C SER A 157 -13.72 -3.15 4.83
N LYS A 158 -13.58 -2.26 3.84
CA LYS A 158 -14.11 -2.47 2.48
C LYS A 158 -13.47 -3.68 1.80
N SER A 159 -14.25 -4.39 1.00
CA SER A 159 -13.77 -5.48 0.16
C SER A 159 -12.74 -4.95 -0.84
N MET A 160 -11.56 -5.56 -0.87
CA MET A 160 -10.45 -5.15 -1.75
C MET A 160 -10.58 -5.77 -3.15
N LEU A 161 -11.19 -6.95 -3.24
CA LEU A 161 -11.39 -7.73 -4.46
C LEU A 161 -12.84 -7.67 -4.93
N ASP A 162 -13.09 -8.18 -6.15
CA ASP A 162 -14.46 -8.49 -6.57
C ASP A 162 -14.95 -9.76 -5.87
N MET A 163 -15.93 -9.59 -4.99
CA MET A 163 -16.51 -10.67 -4.19
C MET A 163 -17.83 -11.19 -4.77
N SER A 164 -18.23 -10.76 -5.98
CA SER A 164 -19.54 -11.08 -6.57
C SER A 164 -19.81 -12.59 -6.62
N HIS A 165 -18.81 -13.39 -6.99
CA HIS A 165 -18.95 -14.84 -7.02
C HIS A 165 -19.12 -15.44 -5.61
N SER A 166 -18.33 -14.98 -4.63
CA SER A 166 -18.47 -15.43 -3.23
C SER A 166 -19.83 -15.07 -2.65
N TRP A 167 -20.38 -13.90 -3.00
CA TRP A 167 -21.73 -13.49 -2.59
C TRP A 167 -22.83 -14.36 -3.21
N GLN A 168 -22.66 -14.79 -4.47
CA GLN A 168 -23.60 -15.72 -5.11
C GLN A 168 -23.60 -17.10 -4.44
N LEU A 169 -22.42 -17.60 -4.04
CA LEU A 169 -22.34 -18.86 -3.30
C LEU A 169 -23.03 -18.76 -1.94
N LEU A 170 -22.83 -17.63 -1.23
CA LEU A 170 -23.54 -17.36 0.03
C LEU A 170 -25.06 -17.26 -0.16
N ASP A 171 -25.55 -16.67 -1.26
CA ASP A 171 -26.98 -16.65 -1.58
C ASP A 171 -27.55 -18.07 -1.69
N LEU A 172 -26.85 -18.97 -2.39
CA LEU A 172 -27.26 -20.36 -2.55
C LEU A 172 -27.27 -21.09 -1.20
N GLU A 173 -26.23 -20.94 -0.40
CA GLU A 173 -26.09 -21.62 0.89
C GLU A 173 -27.15 -21.15 1.91
N ILE A 174 -27.46 -19.86 1.92
CA ILE A 174 -28.55 -19.28 2.71
C ILE A 174 -29.90 -19.82 2.25
N SER A 175 -30.13 -19.93 0.94
CA SER A 175 -31.40 -20.48 0.43
C SER A 175 -31.59 -21.96 0.74
N ALA A 176 -30.49 -22.71 0.87
CA ALA A 176 -30.49 -24.13 1.19
C ALA A 176 -30.57 -24.41 2.70
N THR A 177 -30.36 -23.39 3.54
CA THR A 177 -30.33 -23.51 5.00
C THR A 177 -31.52 -22.75 5.60
N GLU A 178 -32.63 -23.43 5.82
CA GLU A 178 -33.79 -22.79 6.46
C GLU A 178 -33.48 -22.45 7.93
N MET A 179 -33.71 -21.19 8.31
CA MET A 179 -33.57 -20.76 9.70
C MET A 179 -34.78 -21.21 10.53
N PRO A 180 -34.57 -21.67 11.78
CA PRO A 180 -35.67 -21.95 12.70
C PRO A 180 -36.56 -20.73 12.91
N VAL A 181 -37.84 -20.97 13.21
CA VAL A 181 -38.88 -19.93 13.30
C VAL A 181 -38.52 -18.84 14.33
N GLU A 182 -37.88 -19.22 15.43
CA GLU A 182 -37.40 -18.29 16.48
C GLU A 182 -36.38 -17.25 15.98
N TYR A 183 -35.69 -17.54 14.86
CA TYR A 183 -34.73 -16.65 14.22
C TYR A 183 -35.30 -15.87 13.03
N ASN A 184 -36.62 -15.95 12.79
CA ASN A 184 -37.30 -15.26 11.71
C ASN A 184 -37.59 -13.79 12.03
N PHE A 185 -36.53 -13.00 12.24
CA PHE A 185 -36.63 -11.57 12.50
C PHE A 185 -35.62 -10.79 11.66
N LYS A 186 -35.85 -9.47 11.54
CA LYS A 186 -34.93 -8.57 10.83
C LYS A 186 -33.95 -7.94 11.79
N VAL A 187 -32.70 -7.82 11.34
CA VAL A 187 -31.64 -7.09 12.04
C VAL A 187 -31.22 -5.86 11.25
N SER A 188 -30.84 -4.81 11.96
CA SER A 188 -30.23 -3.62 11.39
C SER A 188 -28.75 -3.90 11.09
N ILE A 189 -28.32 -3.57 9.88
CA ILE A 189 -26.95 -3.79 9.41
C ILE A 189 -26.37 -2.51 8.80
N LEU A 190 -25.05 -2.38 8.85
CA LEU A 190 -24.27 -1.42 8.07
C LEU A 190 -23.40 -2.19 7.08
N CYS A 191 -23.47 -1.83 5.80
CA CYS A 191 -22.60 -2.41 4.78
C CYS A 191 -21.25 -1.68 4.74
N ASN A 192 -20.15 -2.41 4.85
CA ASN A 192 -18.81 -1.84 4.78
C ASN A 192 -18.47 -1.37 3.36
N ASP A 193 -19.03 -2.01 2.31
CA ASP A 193 -18.69 -1.69 0.92
C ASP A 193 -19.35 -0.39 0.43
N CYS A 194 -20.65 -0.23 0.65
CA CYS A 194 -21.41 0.94 0.22
C CYS A 194 -21.67 1.97 1.34
N ASN A 195 -21.29 1.68 2.59
CA ASN A 195 -21.49 2.52 3.78
C ASN A 195 -22.97 2.87 4.08
N LYS A 196 -23.93 2.15 3.50
CA LYS A 196 -25.36 2.36 3.76
C LYS A 196 -25.86 1.42 4.86
N GLY A 197 -26.77 1.94 5.69
CA GLY A 197 -27.52 1.16 6.67
C GLY A 197 -28.79 0.59 6.05
N SER A 198 -29.09 -0.68 6.35
CA SER A 198 -30.31 -1.35 5.88
C SER A 198 -30.81 -2.34 6.93
N LYS A 199 -31.99 -2.93 6.70
CA LYS A 199 -32.48 -4.10 7.45
C LYS A 199 -32.38 -5.35 6.59
N ALA A 200 -31.94 -6.47 7.17
CA ALA A 200 -31.90 -7.77 6.51
C ALA A 200 -32.52 -8.83 7.42
N MET A 201 -33.04 -9.92 6.84
CA MET A 201 -33.42 -11.10 7.64
C MET A 201 -32.18 -11.65 8.33
N PHE A 202 -32.32 -12.01 9.60
CA PHE A 202 -31.25 -12.67 10.34
C PHE A 202 -30.98 -14.05 9.73
N HIS A 203 -29.71 -14.34 9.48
CA HIS A 203 -29.25 -15.65 9.05
C HIS A 203 -27.85 -15.89 9.63
N ILE A 204 -27.58 -17.11 10.09
CA ILE A 204 -26.31 -17.45 10.76
C ILE A 204 -25.09 -17.26 9.85
N LEU A 205 -25.24 -17.54 8.56
CA LEU A 205 -24.17 -17.41 7.55
C LEU A 205 -23.83 -15.97 7.17
N GLY A 206 -24.78 -15.02 7.27
CA GLY A 206 -24.52 -13.64 6.88
C GLY A 206 -25.76 -12.84 6.53
N HIS A 207 -25.56 -11.53 6.35
CA HIS A 207 -26.64 -10.58 6.09
C HIS A 207 -26.36 -9.80 4.81
N LYS A 208 -27.23 -9.94 3.80
CA LYS A 208 -27.07 -9.27 2.51
C LYS A 208 -27.45 -7.80 2.61
N CYS A 209 -26.61 -6.93 2.06
CA CYS A 209 -26.95 -5.53 1.86
C CYS A 209 -27.99 -5.39 0.74
N GLY A 210 -29.11 -4.71 1.01
CA GLY A 210 -30.15 -4.47 0.01
C GLY A 210 -29.75 -3.52 -1.12
N ASP A 211 -28.78 -2.63 -0.89
CA ASP A 211 -28.36 -1.62 -1.87
C ASP A 211 -27.35 -2.15 -2.89
N CYS A 212 -26.33 -2.90 -2.44
CA CYS A 212 -25.23 -3.34 -3.30
C CYS A 212 -25.07 -4.86 -3.37
N GLY A 213 -25.89 -5.63 -2.64
CA GLY A 213 -25.84 -7.10 -2.64
C GLY A 213 -24.64 -7.72 -1.88
N SER A 214 -23.75 -6.91 -1.31
CA SER A 214 -22.60 -7.40 -0.55
C SER A 214 -23.01 -8.02 0.79
N TYR A 215 -22.31 -9.09 1.19
CA TYR A 215 -22.40 -9.66 2.54
C TYR A 215 -21.28 -9.14 3.47
N ASN A 216 -20.44 -8.22 3.03
CA ASN A 216 -19.50 -7.52 3.89
C ASN A 216 -20.23 -6.48 4.75
N THR A 217 -21.02 -6.97 5.70
CA THR A 217 -21.91 -6.20 6.55
C THR A 217 -21.64 -6.50 8.02
N ARG A 218 -21.97 -5.55 8.89
CA ARG A 218 -21.95 -5.71 10.35
C ARG A 218 -23.31 -5.38 10.92
N ARG A 219 -23.72 -6.08 11.98
CA ARG A 219 -24.92 -5.71 12.74
C ARG A 219 -24.66 -4.38 13.45
N ILE A 220 -25.66 -3.51 13.40
CA ILE A 220 -25.70 -2.29 14.20
C ILE A 220 -26.88 -2.41 15.15
N SER A 221 -26.62 -2.34 16.45
CA SER A 221 -27.62 -2.60 17.48
C SER A 221 -28.71 -1.52 17.42
N THR A 222 -29.94 -1.93 17.16
CA THR A 222 -31.10 -1.32 17.81
C THR A 222 -31.51 -2.27 18.93
N PRO A 223 -31.38 -1.88 20.21
CA PRO A 223 -31.76 -2.74 21.33
C PRO A 223 -33.28 -2.89 21.36
N GLN A 224 -33.78 -3.96 20.77
CA GLN A 224 -35.07 -4.55 21.07
C GLN A 224 -34.91 -6.06 20.93
N ASP A 225 -34.16 -6.65 21.85
CA ASP A 225 -34.37 -8.05 22.17
C ASP A 225 -35.76 -8.14 22.82
N PRO A 226 -36.68 -9.00 22.34
CA PRO A 226 -37.87 -9.32 23.12
C PRO A 226 -37.37 -9.96 24.41
N VAL A 227 -37.56 -9.28 25.54
CA VAL A 227 -37.46 -9.90 26.85
C VAL A 227 -38.52 -11.00 26.82
N SER A 228 -38.09 -12.26 26.78
CA SER A 228 -38.98 -13.37 27.09
C SER A 228 -39.34 -13.25 28.56
N GLU A 229 -40.46 -12.58 28.85
CA GLU A 229 -41.16 -12.72 30.12
C GLU A 229 -41.67 -14.16 30.17
N THR A 230 -40.91 -15.03 30.81
CA THR A 230 -41.43 -16.30 31.32
C THR A 230 -41.86 -16.06 32.77
N GLU A 231 -43.19 -15.98 32.97
CA GLU A 231 -43.85 -16.33 34.23
C GLU A 231 -43.68 -17.82 34.54
#